data_AF-A0A1C1A0P1-F1
#
_entry.id   AF-A0A1C1A0P1-F1
#
_cell.length_a   1.000
_cell.length_b   1.000
_cell.length_c   1.000
_cell.angle_alpha   90.00
_cell.angle_beta   90.00
_cell.angle_gamma   90.00
#
_symmetry.space_group_name_H-M   'P 1'
#
loop_
_entity.id
_entity.type
_entity.pdbx_description
1 polymer ?
#
loop_
_entity_poly.entity_id
_entity_poly.type
_entity_poly.pdbx_seq_one_letter_code
_entity_poly.pdbx_strand_id
1 'polypeptide(L)'
;MDPKVKQALDITLHNWQTMTSYQSDEKEAVADQFQSSFYAFIETVREWVLREGNPHLSLDEMLENDMIQEIFDLLPAPLHLNFETEIELILDRVERVDEDKYD
;
A
#
# COMPACT_ATOMS: atom_id res chain seq x y z
N MET A 1 4.42 -14.15 -3.95
CA MET A 1 4.51 -13.05 -2.96
C MET A 1 5.43 -13.31 -1.76
N ASP A 2 6.11 -12.27 -1.25
CA ASP A 2 6.80 -12.27 0.06
C ASP A 2 5.82 -12.48 1.23
N PRO A 3 6.14 -13.29 2.26
CA PRO A 3 5.19 -13.60 3.33
C PRO A 3 4.74 -12.39 4.18
N LYS A 4 5.62 -11.41 4.41
CA LYS A 4 5.27 -10.20 5.16
C LYS A 4 4.35 -9.31 4.34
N VAL A 5 4.68 -9.12 3.05
CA VAL A 5 3.86 -8.35 2.11
C VAL A 5 2.45 -8.96 2.02
N LYS A 6 2.37 -10.29 1.90
CA LYS A 6 1.09 -11.01 1.87
C LYS A 6 0.27 -10.78 3.13
N GLN A 7 0.89 -10.92 4.31
CA GLN A 7 0.18 -10.72 5.57
C GLN A 7 -0.36 -9.29 5.71
N ALA A 8 0.43 -8.28 5.32
CA ALA A 8 0.00 -6.90 5.36
C ALA A 8 -1.15 -6.64 4.37
N LEU A 9 -1.05 -7.17 3.14
CA LEU A 9 -2.12 -7.09 2.14
C LEU A 9 -3.42 -7.72 2.64
N ASP A 10 -3.37 -8.92 3.23
CA ASP A 10 -4.57 -9.59 3.76
C ASP A 10 -5.28 -8.74 4.84
N ILE A 11 -4.51 -8.05 5.70
CA ILE A 11 -5.05 -7.12 6.71
C ILE A 11 -5.69 -5.90 6.03
N THR A 12 -5.01 -5.28 5.07
CA THR A 12 -5.53 -4.13 4.32
C THR A 12 -6.83 -4.46 3.60
N LEU A 13 -6.90 -5.62 2.94
CA LEU A 13 -8.09 -6.09 2.24
C LEU A 13 -9.25 -6.35 3.21
N HIS A 14 -8.97 -6.93 4.38
CA HIS A 14 -9.98 -7.11 5.42
C HIS A 14 -10.54 -5.77 5.91
N ASN A 15 -9.68 -4.80 6.20
CA ASN A 15 -10.11 -3.48 6.66
C ASN A 15 -10.85 -2.69 5.57
N TRP A 16 -10.45 -2.83 4.30
CA TRP A 16 -11.18 -2.26 3.17
C TRP A 16 -12.60 -2.84 3.06
N GLN A 17 -12.75 -4.16 3.15
CA GLN A 17 -14.06 -4.82 3.12
C GLN A 17 -14.94 -4.37 4.29
N THR A 18 -14.35 -4.26 5.49
CA THR A 18 -15.04 -3.72 6.67
C THR A 18 -15.48 -2.27 6.43
N MET A 19 -14.58 -1.38 6.01
CA MET A 19 -14.90 0.02 5.74
C MET A 19 -16.02 0.18 4.70
N THR A 20 -15.99 -0.60 3.61
CA THR A 20 -16.98 -0.48 2.53
C THR A 20 -18.34 -1.13 2.84
N SER A 21 -18.39 -2.07 3.78
CA SER A 21 -19.63 -2.74 4.19
C SER A 21 -20.42 -1.97 5.26
N TYR A 22 -19.76 -1.09 6.02
CA TYR A 22 -20.38 -0.33 7.10
C TYR A 22 -21.09 0.93 6.59
N GLN A 23 -22.36 1.09 6.97
CA GLN A 23 -23.17 2.27 6.64
C GLN A 23 -23.48 3.19 7.85
N SER A 24 -23.00 2.84 9.05
CA SER A 24 -23.35 3.51 10.33
C SER A 24 -22.41 4.65 10.73
N ASP A 25 -22.64 5.21 11.92
CA ASP A 25 -21.87 6.28 12.56
C ASP A 25 -20.41 5.91 12.92
N GLU A 26 -19.99 4.64 12.75
CA GLU A 26 -18.61 4.18 13.01
C GLU A 26 -17.67 4.37 11.80
N LYS A 27 -18.11 5.08 10.75
CA LYS A 27 -17.38 5.28 9.49
C LYS A 27 -15.98 5.86 9.66
N GLU A 28 -15.78 6.77 10.61
CA GLU A 28 -14.48 7.42 10.85
C GLU A 28 -13.47 6.40 11.38
N ALA A 29 -13.82 5.65 12.43
CA ALA A 29 -12.92 4.67 13.03
C ALA A 29 -12.54 3.52 12.08
N VAL A 30 -13.47 3.07 11.23
CA VAL A 30 -13.16 2.03 10.21
C VAL A 30 -12.34 2.59 9.05
N ALA A 31 -12.51 3.87 8.71
CA ALA A 31 -11.68 4.54 7.72
C ALA A 31 -10.24 4.72 8.22
N ASP A 32 -10.07 5.13 9.48
CA ASP A 32 -8.75 5.27 10.11
C ASP A 32 -8.02 3.93 10.18
N GLN A 33 -8.73 2.84 10.48
CA GLN A 33 -8.18 1.49 10.48
C GLN A 33 -7.74 1.06 9.08
N PHE A 34 -8.56 1.33 8.06
CA PHE A 34 -8.19 1.06 6.67
C PHE A 34 -6.94 1.86 6.29
N GLN A 35 -6.94 3.18 6.52
CA GLN A 35 -5.81 4.05 6.21
C GLN A 35 -4.52 3.58 6.89
N SER A 36 -4.58 3.29 8.20
CA SER A 36 -3.44 2.79 8.96
C SER A 36 -2.91 1.47 8.38
N SER A 37 -3.80 0.53 8.05
CA SER A 37 -3.38 -0.74 7.45
C SER A 37 -2.87 -0.60 6.02
N PHE A 38 -3.38 0.35 5.24
CA PHE A 38 -2.90 0.61 3.89
C PHE A 38 -1.45 1.11 3.94
N TYR A 39 -1.15 2.09 4.79
CA TYR A 39 0.23 2.59 4.92
C TYR A 39 1.20 1.56 5.52
N ALA A 40 0.76 0.72 6.46
CA ALA A 40 1.58 -0.40 6.93
C ALA A 40 1.90 -1.41 5.81
N PHE A 41 0.95 -1.66 4.91
CA PHE A 41 1.16 -2.47 3.72
C PHE A 41 2.15 -1.82 2.76
N ILE A 42 2.02 -0.53 2.45
CA ILE A 42 2.96 0.22 1.62
C ILE A 42 4.38 0.17 2.19
N GLU A 43 4.54 0.34 3.50
CA GLU A 43 5.85 0.27 4.13
C GLU A 43 6.47 -1.12 4.01
N THR A 44 5.65 -2.17 4.11
CA THR A 44 6.13 -3.55 3.90
C THR A 44 6.58 -3.78 2.46
N VAL A 45 5.89 -3.18 1.48
CA VAL A 45 6.31 -3.20 0.07
C VAL A 45 7.61 -2.43 -0.12
N ARG A 46 7.75 -1.24 0.49
CA ARG A 46 8.99 -0.45 0.49
C ARG A 46 10.16 -1.26 1.01
N GLU A 47 10.03 -1.89 2.18
CA GLU A 47 11.07 -2.75 2.76
C GLU A 47 11.46 -3.87 1.79
N TRP A 48 10.49 -4.49 1.13
CA TRP A 48 10.74 -5.54 0.15
C TRP A 48 11.51 -5.01 -1.07
N VAL A 49 11.09 -3.89 -1.66
CA VAL A 49 11.76 -3.24 -2.81
C VAL A 49 13.22 -2.90 -2.46
N LEU A 50 13.44 -2.29 -1.29
CA LEU A 50 14.77 -1.89 -0.84
C LEU A 50 15.68 -3.09 -0.54
N ARG A 51 15.11 -4.22 -0.09
CA ARG A 51 15.86 -5.45 0.21
C ARG A 51 16.27 -6.22 -1.05
N GLU A 52 15.45 -6.24 -2.10
CA GLU A 52 15.76 -6.92 -3.37
C GLU A 52 16.90 -6.25 -4.16
N GLY A 53 17.29 -5.04 -3.78
CA GLY A 53 18.62 -4.50 -4.09
C GLY A 53 18.78 -3.92 -5.49
N ASN A 54 17.70 -3.59 -6.20
CA ASN A 54 17.80 -2.88 -7.48
C ASN A 54 17.13 -1.50 -7.42
N PRO A 55 17.84 -0.46 -6.92
CA PRO A 55 17.29 0.88 -6.72
C PRO A 55 17.07 1.70 -8.00
N HIS A 56 17.14 1.07 -9.19
CA HIS A 56 17.09 1.74 -10.49
C HIS A 56 15.94 1.26 -11.38
N LEU A 57 14.97 0.54 -10.81
CA LEU A 57 13.77 0.16 -11.57
C LEU A 57 12.93 1.42 -11.84
N SER A 58 12.56 1.61 -13.09
CA SER A 58 11.48 2.53 -13.48
C SER A 58 10.14 2.03 -12.96
N LEU A 59 9.14 2.92 -12.91
CA LEU A 59 7.77 2.53 -12.51
C LEU A 59 7.25 1.39 -13.40
N ASP A 60 7.38 1.50 -14.72
CA ASP A 60 6.93 0.47 -15.66
C ASP A 60 7.58 -0.90 -15.36
N GLU A 61 8.89 -0.95 -15.13
CA GLU A 61 9.59 -2.20 -14.78
C GLU A 61 9.14 -2.78 -13.44
N MET A 62 8.80 -1.92 -12.46
CA MET A 62 8.26 -2.37 -11.18
C MET A 62 6.82 -2.88 -11.32
N LEU A 63 6.01 -2.23 -12.17
CA LEU A 63 4.65 -2.69 -12.46
C LEU A 63 4.66 -4.05 -13.17
N GLU A 64 5.67 -4.37 -13.97
CA GLU A 64 5.84 -5.70 -14.57
C GLU A 64 6.34 -6.79 -13.59
N ASN A 65 6.69 -6.44 -12.35
CA ASN A 65 7.13 -7.43 -11.37
C ASN A 65 6.00 -8.39 -10.99
N ASP A 66 6.28 -9.70 -11.01
CA ASP A 66 5.31 -10.76 -10.69
C ASP A 66 4.58 -10.53 -9.36
N MET A 67 5.28 -10.06 -8.32
CA MET A 67 4.66 -9.79 -7.03
C MET A 67 3.75 -8.56 -7.08
N ILE A 68 4.14 -7.52 -7.80
CA ILE A 68 3.36 -6.29 -7.95
C ILE A 68 2.09 -6.58 -8.76
N GLN A 69 2.19 -7.34 -9.86
CA GLN A 69 1.04 -7.81 -10.62
C GLN A 69 0.08 -8.66 -9.75
N GLU A 70 0.62 -9.59 -8.95
CA GLU A 70 -0.18 -10.39 -8.02
C GLU A 70 -0.92 -9.50 -7.00
N ILE A 71 -0.32 -8.39 -6.56
CA ILE A 71 -1.00 -7.41 -5.70
C ILE A 71 -2.14 -6.70 -6.45
N PHE A 72 -1.90 -6.20 -7.67
CA PHE A 72 -2.93 -5.52 -8.47
C PHE A 72 -4.16 -6.41 -8.73
N ASP A 73 -3.94 -7.70 -8.97
CA ASP A 73 -5.01 -8.69 -9.15
C ASP A 73 -5.89 -8.87 -7.90
N LEU A 74 -5.30 -8.70 -6.71
CA LEU A 74 -5.99 -8.85 -5.42
C LEU A 74 -6.57 -7.53 -4.89
N LEU A 75 -5.95 -6.40 -5.23
CA LEU A 75 -6.32 -5.08 -4.74
C LEU A 75 -7.66 -4.63 -5.36
N PRO A 76 -8.58 -4.04 -4.57
CA PRO A 76 -9.77 -3.40 -5.11
C PRO A 76 -9.40 -2.30 -6.11
N ALA A 77 -10.10 -2.24 -7.25
CA ALA A 77 -9.84 -1.25 -8.30
C ALA A 77 -9.73 0.21 -7.81
N PRO A 78 -10.53 0.70 -6.83
CA PRO A 78 -10.37 2.06 -6.31
C PRO A 78 -9.02 2.36 -5.65
N LEU A 79 -8.27 1.32 -5.26
CA LEU A 79 -6.97 1.45 -4.60
C LEU A 79 -5.79 1.33 -5.57
N HIS A 80 -6.03 0.92 -6.82
CA HIS A 80 -4.97 0.68 -7.81
C HIS A 80 -4.11 1.92 -8.03
N LEU A 81 -4.76 3.07 -8.26
CA LEU A 81 -4.05 4.34 -8.46
C LEU A 81 -3.24 4.75 -7.23
N ASN A 82 -3.83 4.61 -6.03
CA ASN A 82 -3.11 4.92 -4.79
C ASN A 82 -1.86 4.04 -4.68
N PHE A 83 -2.00 2.73 -4.90
CA PHE A 83 -0.87 1.80 -4.83
C PHE A 83 0.22 2.12 -5.86
N GLU A 84 -0.15 2.42 -7.10
CA GLU A 84 0.78 2.84 -8.16
C GLU A 84 1.55 4.11 -7.77
N THR A 85 0.85 5.13 -7.26
CA THR A 85 1.49 6.36 -6.77
C THR A 85 2.47 6.10 -5.63
N GLU A 86 2.14 5.20 -4.69
CA GLU A 86 3.07 4.85 -3.60
C GLU A 86 4.31 4.12 -4.11
N ILE A 87 4.18 3.24 -5.12
CA ILE A 87 5.33 2.59 -5.76
C ILE A 87 6.25 3.63 -6.41
N GLU A 88 5.69 4.58 -7.15
CA GLU A 88 6.45 5.68 -7.76
C GLU A 88 7.25 6.44 -6.70
N LEU A 89 6.63 6.82 -5.58
CA LEU A 89 7.29 7.50 -4.47
C LEU A 89 8.39 6.65 -3.79
N ILE A 90 8.18 5.34 -3.67
CA ILE A 90 9.19 4.39 -3.18
C ILE A 90 10.42 4.40 -4.09
N LEU A 91 10.21 4.35 -5.41
CA LEU A 91 11.28 4.33 -6.42
C LEU A 91 12.04 5.65 -6.47
N ASP A 92 11.33 6.78 -6.38
CA ASP A 92 11.91 8.12 -6.35
C ASP A 92 12.66 8.44 -5.03
N ARG A 93 12.61 7.52 -4.05
CA ARG A 93 13.17 7.69 -2.70
C ARG A 93 12.65 8.93 -1.99
N VAL A 94 11.43 9.33 -2.32
CA VAL A 94 10.74 10.40 -1.60
C VAL A 94 10.18 9.80 -0.32
N GLU A 95 10.82 10.12 0.81
CA GLU A 95 10.17 9.96 2.10
C GLU A 95 9.01 10.96 2.15
N ARG A 96 7.78 10.49 2.37
CA ARG A 96 6.69 11.41 2.72
C ARG A 96 7.06 12.02 4.06
N VAL A 97 7.48 13.29 4.03
CA VAL A 97 7.57 14.10 5.24
C VAL A 97 6.12 14.30 5.68
N ASP A 98 5.72 13.68 6.78
CA ASP A 98 4.46 14.02 7.45
C ASP A 98 4.51 15.52 7.76
N GLU A 99 3.78 16.33 6.99
CA GLU A 99 3.66 17.78 7.22
C GLU A 99 2.85 18.12 8.49
N ASP A 100 2.48 17.11 9.30
CA ASP A 100 1.71 17.25 10.54
C ASP A 100 2.57 17.50 11.80
N LYS A 101 3.81 17.98 11.66
CA LYS A 101 4.64 18.45 12.79
C LYS A 101 4.80 19.97 12.83
N TYR A 102 3.75 20.71 12.50
CA TYR A 102 3.62 22.10 12.89
C TYR A 102 2.53 22.27 13.94
N ASP A 103 2.91 22.00 15.19
CA ASP A 103 2.40 22.71 16.38
C ASP A 103 3.50 22.75 17.46
#